data_AF-A0A1H8MSZ6-F1
#
_entry.id   AF-A0A1H8MSZ6-F1
#
_cell.length_a   1.000
_cell.length_b   1.000
_cell.length_c   1.000
_cell.angle_alpha   90.00
_cell.angle_beta   90.00
_cell.angle_gamma   90.00
#
_symmetry.space_group_name_H-M   'P 1'
#
loop_
_entity.id
_entity.type
_entity.pdbx_description
1 polymer ?
#
loop_
_entity_poly.entity_id
_entity_poly.type
_entity_poly.pdbx_seq_one_letter_code
_entity_poly.pdbx_strand_id
1 'polypeptide(L)'
;MKKINQTEILKETILLMKMKQADELVQLKDQYHYTIESLKPLNLIKNAFGQMATTSEFKGNILSNVIGISTGYLAKKVLLGSTHNPIKRILGTLLQFVITNVVTKHSDKSTEENSQNI
;
A
#
# COMPACT_ATOMS: atom_id res chain seq x y z
N MET A 1 -2.35 -43.06 -64.39
CA MET A 1 -1.88 -42.35 -63.17
C MET A 1 -1.42 -40.96 -63.57
N LYS A 2 -1.97 -39.90 -62.96
CA LYS A 2 -1.63 -38.50 -63.27
C LYS A 2 -0.15 -38.28 -62.91
N LYS A 3 0.68 -37.80 -63.84
CA LYS A 3 2.10 -37.53 -63.58
C LYS A 3 2.21 -36.49 -62.46
N ILE A 4 2.88 -36.86 -61.39
CA ILE A 4 3.16 -35.96 -60.27
C ILE A 4 4.04 -34.83 -60.79
N ASN A 5 3.50 -33.61 -60.80
CA ASN A 5 4.21 -32.43 -61.26
C ASN A 5 5.01 -31.82 -60.09
N GLN A 6 6.28 -32.22 -59.97
CA GLN A 6 7.17 -31.78 -58.89
C GLN A 6 7.27 -30.25 -58.79
N THR A 7 7.18 -29.55 -59.92
CA THR A 7 7.18 -28.08 -59.96
C THR A 7 5.92 -27.47 -59.36
N GLU A 8 4.77 -28.13 -59.51
CA GLU A 8 3.50 -27.68 -58.93
C GLU A 8 3.48 -27.87 -57.42
N ILE A 9 3.94 -29.04 -56.95
CA ILE A 9 4.14 -29.32 -55.52
C ILE A 9 5.08 -28.30 -54.88
N LEU A 10 6.19 -27.99 -55.54
CA LEU A 10 7.14 -27.00 -55.02
C LEU A 10 6.50 -25.61 -54.89
N LYS A 11 5.70 -25.18 -55.88
CA LYS A 11 4.99 -23.89 -55.83
C LYS A 11 3.96 -23.84 -54.71
N GLU A 12 3.16 -24.90 -54.55
CA GLU A 12 2.18 -25.01 -53.46
C GLU A 12 2.87 -24.99 -52.10
N THR A 13 3.99 -25.70 -51.95
CA THR A 13 4.78 -25.74 -50.72
C THR A 13 5.34 -24.35 -50.38
N ILE A 14 5.88 -23.63 -51.37
CA ILE A 14 6.37 -22.26 -51.17
C ILE A 14 5.23 -21.34 -50.74
N LEU A 15 4.05 -21.46 -51.35
CA LEU A 15 2.90 -20.65 -50.98
C LEU A 15 2.45 -20.95 -49.54
N LEU A 16 2.36 -22.22 -49.16
CA LEU A 16 2.04 -22.64 -47.80
C LEU A 16 3.07 -22.10 -46.79
N MET A 17 4.37 -22.21 -47.10
CA MET A 17 5.44 -21.71 -46.23
C MET A 17 5.38 -20.18 -46.07
N LYS A 18 5.05 -19.44 -47.13
CA LYS A 18 4.88 -17.97 -47.05
C LYS A 18 3.68 -17.58 -46.18
N MET A 19 2.56 -18.30 -46.31
CA MET A 19 1.38 -18.07 -45.47
C MET A 19 1.70 -18.35 -44.00
N LYS A 20 2.39 -19.47 -43.73
CA LYS A 20 2.83 -19.82 -42.38
C LYS A 20 3.77 -18.76 -41.79
N GLN A 21 4.77 -18.32 -42.54
CA GLN A 21 5.69 -17.27 -42.09
C GLN A 21 4.97 -15.95 -41.78
N ALA A 22 3.98 -15.57 -42.60
CA ALA A 22 3.18 -14.37 -42.35
C ALA A 22 2.36 -14.50 -41.05
N ASP A 23 1.75 -15.66 -40.80
CA ASP A 23 1.02 -15.93 -39.56
C ASP A 23 1.94 -15.92 -38.33
N GLU A 24 3.09 -16.59 -38.40
CA GLU A 24 4.10 -16.60 -37.34
C GLU A 24 4.60 -15.19 -36.99
N LEU A 25 4.76 -14.32 -38.00
CA LEU A 25 5.13 -12.92 -37.78
C LEU A 25 4.05 -12.11 -37.05
N VAL A 26 2.78 -12.36 -37.34
CA VAL A 26 1.67 -11.71 -36.62
C VAL A 26 1.65 -12.18 -35.17
N GLN A 27 1.71 -13.49 -34.94
CA GLN A 27 1.75 -14.06 -33.60
C GLN A 27 2.93 -13.53 -32.78
N LEU A 28 4.11 -13.39 -33.40
CA LEU A 28 5.30 -12.85 -32.74
C LEU A 28 5.10 -11.40 -32.31
N LYS A 29 4.48 -10.57 -33.16
CA LYS A 29 4.16 -9.17 -32.82
C LYS A 29 3.17 -9.09 -31.68
N ASP A 30 2.15 -9.93 -31.68
CA ASP A 30 1.13 -9.96 -30.63
C ASP A 30 1.74 -10.40 -29.29
N GLN A 31 2.57 -11.45 -29.30
CA GLN A 31 3.30 -11.91 -28.11
C GLN A 31 4.28 -10.86 -27.59
N TYR A 32 4.99 -10.16 -28.48
CA TYR A 32 5.86 -9.05 -28.12
C TYR A 32 5.07 -7.94 -27.44
N HIS A 33 3.95 -7.52 -28.03
CA HIS A 33 3.10 -6.46 -27.48
C HIS A 33 2.53 -6.86 -26.11
N TYR A 34 2.00 -8.08 -25.99
CA TYR A 34 1.47 -8.61 -24.73
C TYR A 34 2.56 -8.71 -23.65
N THR A 35 3.76 -9.16 -24.02
CA THR A 35 4.89 -9.28 -23.09
C THR A 35 5.32 -7.90 -22.58
N ILE A 36 5.53 -6.94 -23.49
CA ILE A 36 5.89 -5.57 -23.09
C ILE A 36 4.79 -4.95 -22.23
N GLU A 37 3.52 -5.16 -22.57
CA GLU A 37 2.42 -4.65 -21.74
C GLU A 37 2.38 -5.30 -20.36
N SER A 38 2.52 -6.62 -20.28
CA SER A 38 2.50 -7.31 -18.98
C SER A 38 3.67 -6.92 -18.08
N LEU A 39 4.83 -6.59 -18.66
CA LEU A 39 6.01 -6.09 -17.94
C LEU A 39 5.92 -4.60 -17.58
N LYS A 40 4.92 -3.84 -18.06
CA LYS A 40 4.77 -2.45 -17.61
C LYS A 40 4.53 -2.42 -16.11
N PRO A 41 5.23 -1.54 -15.35
CA PRO A 41 5.11 -1.46 -13.90
C PRO A 41 3.66 -1.31 -13.43
N LEU A 42 2.83 -0.57 -14.17
CA LEU A 42 1.41 -0.40 -13.87
C LEU A 42 0.63 -1.73 -13.90
N ASN A 43 0.90 -2.60 -14.87
CA ASN A 43 0.25 -3.90 -14.99
C ASN A 43 0.82 -4.92 -13.98
N LEU A 44 2.12 -4.85 -13.68
CA LEU A 44 2.74 -5.62 -12.61
C LEU A 44 2.16 -5.26 -11.24
N ILE A 45 2.01 -3.96 -10.95
CA ILE A 45 1.36 -3.46 -9.73
C ILE A 45 -0.10 -3.91 -9.71
N LYS A 46 -0.86 -3.73 -10.79
CA LYS A 46 -2.26 -4.17 -10.86
C LYS A 46 -2.41 -5.67 -10.57
N ASN A 47 -1.55 -6.50 -11.15
CA ASN A 47 -1.58 -7.95 -10.95
C ASN A 47 -1.11 -8.35 -9.55
N ALA A 48 -0.09 -7.67 -9.00
CA ALA A 48 0.39 -7.91 -7.64
C ALA A 48 -0.66 -7.48 -6.61
N PHE A 49 -1.24 -6.28 -6.73
CA PHE A 49 -2.29 -5.80 -5.82
C PHE A 49 -3.59 -6.59 -5.98
N GLY A 50 -3.98 -7.01 -7.19
CA GLY A 50 -5.15 -7.85 -7.40
C GLY A 50 -5.01 -9.20 -6.71
N GLN A 51 -3.87 -9.88 -6.86
CA GLN A 51 -3.60 -11.17 -6.23
C GLN A 51 -3.40 -11.04 -4.71
N MET A 52 -2.74 -9.97 -4.27
CA MET A 52 -2.43 -9.73 -2.88
C MET A 52 -3.66 -9.23 -2.10
N ALA A 53 -4.60 -8.51 -2.73
CA ALA A 53 -5.87 -8.12 -2.09
C ALA A 53 -6.85 -9.30 -1.94
N THR A 54 -6.71 -10.36 -2.75
CA THR A 54 -7.59 -11.53 -2.69
C THR A 54 -7.20 -12.55 -1.62
N THR A 55 -6.01 -12.47 -1.01
CA THR A 55 -5.61 -13.39 0.07
C THR A 55 -6.11 -12.88 1.42
N SER A 56 -6.77 -13.75 2.19
CA SER A 56 -7.40 -13.39 3.47
C SER A 56 -6.39 -12.87 4.51
N GLU A 57 -5.15 -13.33 4.47
CA GLU A 57 -4.07 -12.88 5.36
C GLU A 57 -3.62 -11.44 5.09
N PHE A 58 -3.64 -11.01 3.83
CA PHE A 58 -3.18 -9.67 3.48
C PHE A 58 -4.22 -8.61 3.78
N LYS A 59 -5.52 -8.93 3.69
CA LYS A 59 -6.60 -8.01 4.12
C LYS A 59 -6.44 -7.60 5.60
N GLY A 60 -6.02 -8.53 6.46
CA GLY A 60 -5.70 -8.26 7.86
C GLY A 60 -4.46 -7.35 8.01
N ASN A 61 -3.40 -7.64 7.25
CA ASN A 61 -2.14 -6.89 7.33
C ASN A 61 -2.20 -5.49 6.70
N ILE A 62 -2.97 -5.27 5.62
CA ILE A 62 -3.22 -3.90 5.10
C ILE A 62 -3.98 -3.09 6.14
N LEU A 63 -5.05 -3.66 6.71
CA LEU A 63 -5.88 -2.93 7.67
C LEU A 63 -5.06 -2.51 8.89
N SER A 64 -4.26 -3.42 9.45
CA SER A 64 -3.37 -3.09 10.57
C SER A 64 -2.28 -2.08 10.19
N ASN A 65 -1.69 -2.17 8.99
CA ASN A 65 -0.70 -1.21 8.51
C ASN A 65 -1.30 0.19 8.25
N VAL A 66 -2.51 0.28 7.67
CA VAL A 66 -3.21 1.56 7.46
C VAL A 66 -3.58 2.19 8.79
N ILE A 67 -4.03 1.40 9.76
CA ILE A 67 -4.27 1.86 11.13
C ILE A 67 -2.96 2.33 11.76
N GLY A 68 -1.85 1.59 11.63
CA GLY A 68 -0.55 1.97 12.17
C GLY A 68 0.02 3.26 11.56
N ILE A 69 -0.07 3.42 10.24
CA ILE A 69 0.39 4.62 9.52
C ILE A 69 -0.47 5.83 9.88
N SER A 70 -1.79 5.69 9.87
CA SER A 70 -2.70 6.78 10.22
C SER A 70 -2.56 7.18 11.69
N THR A 71 -2.47 6.21 12.60
CA THR A 71 -2.25 6.44 14.03
C THR A 71 -0.89 7.07 14.28
N GLY A 72 0.18 6.59 13.64
CA GLY A 72 1.52 7.17 13.76
C GLY A 72 1.60 8.59 13.19
N TYR A 73 0.91 8.86 12.08
CA TYR A 73 0.83 10.21 11.49
C TYR A 73 0.03 11.18 12.37
N LEU A 74 -1.12 10.73 12.89
CA LEU A 74 -1.93 11.49 13.84
C LEU A 74 -1.16 11.74 15.13
N ALA A 75 -0.49 10.73 15.68
CA ALA A 75 0.37 10.87 16.86
C ALA A 75 1.52 11.85 16.60
N LYS A 76 2.22 11.77 15.46
CA LYS A 76 3.26 12.74 15.09
C LYS A 76 2.70 14.16 14.96
N LYS A 77 1.51 14.31 14.37
CA LYS A 77 0.85 15.61 14.23
C LYS A 77 0.39 16.19 15.58
N VAL A 78 -0.08 15.35 16.49
CA VAL A 78 -0.53 15.73 17.84
C VAL A 78 0.65 15.94 18.80
N LEU A 79 1.77 15.23 18.66
CA LEU A 79 2.92 15.35 19.55
C LEU A 79 3.93 16.38 19.02
N LEU A 80 4.44 16.20 17.80
CA LEU A 80 5.57 16.96 17.24
C LEU A 80 5.16 18.18 16.41
N GLY A 81 3.92 18.29 15.95
CA GLY A 81 3.48 19.42 15.11
C GLY A 81 3.36 20.73 15.90
N SER A 82 4.05 21.80 15.48
CA SER A 82 3.77 23.18 15.93
C SER A 82 2.45 23.64 15.31
N THR A 83 1.34 23.20 15.89
CA THR A 83 0.01 23.58 15.45
C THR A 83 -0.73 24.14 16.66
N HIS A 84 -1.29 25.34 16.48
CA HIS A 84 -2.15 26.09 17.41
C HIS A 84 -3.50 25.37 17.62
N ASN A 85 -3.48 24.05 17.80
CA ASN A 85 -4.66 23.18 17.77
C ASN A 85 -5.26 23.05 19.18
N PRO A 86 -6.59 23.12 19.32
CA PRO A 86 -7.30 23.06 20.61
C PRO A 86 -7.07 21.74 21.35
N ILE A 87 -6.74 20.66 20.65
CA ILE A 87 -6.49 19.34 21.24
C ILE A 87 -5.30 19.35 22.21
N LYS A 88 -4.17 19.99 21.86
CA LYS A 88 -3.01 20.12 22.76
C LYS A 88 -3.37 20.91 24.02
N ARG A 89 -4.18 21.96 23.86
CA ARG A 89 -4.65 22.80 24.97
C ARG A 89 -5.52 22.00 25.93
N ILE A 90 -6.46 21.21 25.42
CA ILE A 90 -7.32 20.34 26.23
C ILE A 90 -6.48 19.32 27.00
N LEU A 91 -5.55 18.63 26.31
CA LEU A 91 -4.68 17.64 26.96
C LEU A 91 -3.76 18.27 28.02
N GLY A 92 -3.20 19.45 27.73
CA GLY A 92 -2.37 20.20 28.69
C GLY A 92 -3.17 20.67 29.91
N THR A 93 -4.39 21.17 29.72
CA THR A 93 -5.28 21.59 30.83
C THR A 93 -5.69 20.40 31.69
N LEU A 94 -5.98 19.24 31.09
CA LEU A 94 -6.27 18.02 31.84
C LEU A 94 -5.06 17.55 32.65
N LEU A 95 -3.86 17.57 32.05
CA LEU A 95 -2.63 17.21 32.74
C LEU A 95 -2.36 18.16 33.92
N GLN A 96 -2.53 19.46 33.70
CA GLN A 96 -2.41 20.48 34.74
C GLN A 96 -3.42 20.26 35.87
N PHE A 97 -4.68 19.96 35.56
CA PHE A 97 -5.72 19.69 36.56
C PHE A 97 -5.39 18.46 37.43
N VAL A 98 -4.87 17.40 36.83
CA VAL A 98 -4.43 16.19 37.56
C VAL A 98 -3.25 16.52 38.46
N ILE A 99 -2.21 17.19 37.94
CA ILE A 99 -1.03 17.57 38.72
C ILE A 99 -1.43 18.49 39.87
N THR A 100 -2.26 19.50 39.60
CA THR A 100 -2.75 20.43 40.62
C THR A 100 -3.52 19.71 41.71
N ASN A 101 -4.47 18.83 41.40
CA ASN A 101 -5.20 18.06 42.41
C ASN A 101 -4.30 17.13 43.22
N VAL A 102 -3.26 16.56 42.62
CA VAL A 102 -2.28 15.74 43.35
C VAL A 102 -1.45 16.61 44.28
N VAL A 103 -0.93 17.74 43.80
CA VAL A 103 -0.09 18.64 44.60
C VAL A 103 -0.89 19.30 45.72
N THR A 104 -2.10 19.79 45.47
CA THR A 104 -2.94 20.40 46.52
C THR A 104 -3.29 19.39 47.61
N LYS A 105 -3.64 18.16 47.22
CA LYS A 105 -3.90 17.07 48.17
C LYS A 105 -2.69 16.65 49.02
N HIS A 106 -1.47 16.97 48.58
CA HIS A 106 -0.25 16.77 49.37
C HIS A 106 0.16 18.03 50.14
N SER A 107 -0.16 19.23 49.64
CA SER A 107 0.14 20.51 50.29
C SER A 107 -0.78 20.79 51.48
N ASP A 108 -2.02 20.30 51.46
CA ASP A 108 -2.95 20.39 52.61
C ASP A 108 -2.46 19.54 53.80
N LYS A 109 -1.62 18.52 53.55
CA LYS A 109 -1.00 17.71 54.61
C LYS A 109 0.22 18.39 55.26
N SER A 110 0.68 19.54 54.74
CA SER A 110 1.85 20.25 55.26
C SER A 110 1.52 21.56 55.97
N THR A 111 0.24 21.91 56.11
CA THR A 111 -0.17 23.16 56.81
C THR A 111 -0.88 22.91 58.14
N GLU A 112 -1.26 21.66 58.48
CA GLU A 112 -1.92 21.36 59.76
C GLU A 112 -1.00 20.98 60.93
N GLU A 113 0.33 20.98 60.77
CA GLU A 113 1.30 20.69 61.86
C GLU A 113 2.06 21.91 62.39
N ASN A 114 1.47 23.13 62.36
CA ASN A 114 2.08 24.28 63.03
C ASN A 114 1.10 25.17 63.82
N SER A 115 0.01 24.60 64.35
CA SER A 115 -0.94 25.32 65.23
C SER A 115 -1.13 24.72 66.62
N GLN A 116 -0.19 23.90 67.11
CA GLN A 116 -0.24 23.31 68.48
C GLN A 116 0.88 23.80 69.41
N ASN A 117 1.48 24.96 69.16
CA ASN A 117 2.39 25.61 70.12
C ASN A 117 2.07 27.10 70.26
N ILE A 118 0.98 27.41 70.97
CA ILE A 118 0.88 28.55 71.90
C ILE A 118 0.13 28.05 73.14
#